data_AF-A0A7U9SCK7-F1
#
_entry.id   AF-A0A7U9SCK7-F1
#
_cell.length_a   1.000
_cell.length_b   1.000
_cell.length_c   1.000
_cell.angle_alpha   90.00
_cell.angle_beta   90.00
_cell.angle_gamma   90.00
#
_symmetry.space_group_name_H-M   'P 1'
#
loop_
_entity.id
_entity.type
_entity.pdbx_description
1 polymer ?
#
loop_
_entity_poly.entity_id
_entity_poly.type
_entity_poly.pdbx_seq_one_letter_code
_entity_poly.pdbx_strand_id
1 'polypeptide(L)'
;MDCTVVNKFGVFIFEIKNYSGQLIGDEDDYEWQKIKITSSGNMYTKQVKNPIRQLKRQVYLLAHYLQCHRIKAWVEGRVILLHQNSPVDSGYIISSLSDIHRAIHTKGNNHLHPKQIEQIITLLQQDGNQS
;
A
#
# COMPACT_ATOMS: atom_id res chain seq x y z
N MET A 1 -4.05 -5.51 -4.33
CA MET A 1 -3.65 -5.42 -2.91
C MET A 1 -2.82 -6.64 -2.62
N ASP A 2 -1.61 -6.45 -2.10
CA ASP A 2 -0.70 -7.56 -1.84
C ASP A 2 -0.86 -8.07 -0.41
N CYS A 3 -1.05 -7.16 0.55
CA CYS A 3 -1.32 -7.52 1.94
C CYS A 3 -2.32 -6.55 2.58
N THR A 4 -3.28 -7.12 3.32
CA THR A 4 -4.27 -6.38 4.11
C THR A 4 -4.16 -6.81 5.57
N VAL A 5 -4.04 -5.86 6.49
CA VAL A 5 -4.06 -6.10 7.93
C VAL A 5 -5.28 -5.42 8.52
N VAL A 6 -6.10 -6.15 9.26
CA VAL A 6 -7.24 -5.60 10.00
C VAL A 6 -6.94 -5.74 11.48
N ASN A 7 -7.01 -4.65 12.23
CA ASN A 7 -6.88 -4.67 13.68
C ASN A 7 -7.80 -3.62 14.32
N LYS A 8 -7.74 -3.50 15.65
CA LYS A 8 -8.57 -2.54 16.41
C LYS A 8 -8.39 -1.06 16.04
N PHE A 9 -7.33 -0.72 15.31
CA PHE A 9 -7.02 0.65 14.85
C PHE A 9 -7.48 0.94 13.42
N GLY A 10 -7.86 -0.07 12.64
CA GLY A 10 -8.33 0.12 11.27
C GLY A 10 -7.97 -1.02 10.31
N VAL A 11 -8.02 -0.69 9.03
CA VAL A 11 -7.64 -1.54 7.91
C VAL A 11 -6.43 -0.94 7.22
N PHE A 12 -5.36 -1.72 7.10
CA PHE A 12 -4.07 -1.29 6.59
C PHE A 12 -3.74 -2.07 5.32
N ILE A 13 -3.39 -1.34 4.27
CA ILE A 13 -3.05 -1.86 2.95
C ILE A 13 -1.55 -1.71 2.75
N PHE A 14 -0.88 -2.79 2.34
CA PHE A 14 0.50 -2.74 1.89
C PHE A 14 0.58 -3.11 0.41
N GLU A 15 1.10 -2.18 -0.38
CA GLU A 15 1.47 -2.40 -1.78
C GLU A 15 2.98 -2.68 -1.84
N ILE A 16 3.36 -3.85 -2.34
CA ILE A 16 4.73 -4.37 -2.28
C ILE A 16 5.29 -4.45 -3.69
N LYS A 17 6.40 -3.75 -3.95
CA LYS A 17 7.09 -3.81 -5.25
C LYS A 17 8.51 -4.34 -5.12
N ASN A 18 8.83 -5.26 -6.02
CA ASN A 18 10.18 -5.76 -6.22
C ASN A 18 10.84 -5.07 -7.43
N TYR A 19 11.05 -3.75 -7.35
CA TYR A 19 11.71 -2.99 -8.40
C TYR A 19 13.22 -2.94 -8.16
N SER A 20 13.98 -3.72 -8.93
CA SER A 20 15.45 -3.61 -8.96
C SER A 20 15.92 -2.50 -9.89
N GLY A 21 17.07 -1.90 -9.56
CA GLY A 21 17.64 -0.77 -10.30
C GLY A 21 17.33 0.58 -9.64
N GLN A 22 17.65 1.67 -10.32
CA GLN A 22 17.34 3.02 -9.88
C GLN A 22 15.93 3.40 -10.33
N LEU A 23 15.18 4.06 -9.44
CA LEU A 23 13.90 4.67 -9.75
C LEU A 23 14.06 6.19 -9.87
N ILE A 24 13.30 6.80 -10.77
CA ILE A 24 13.24 8.25 -10.98
C ILE A 24 11.77 8.64 -11.18
N GLY A 25 11.34 9.70 -10.51
CA GLY A 25 9.99 10.25 -10.60
C GLY A 25 9.55 10.83 -9.25
N ASP A 26 8.40 11.50 -9.27
CA ASP A 26 7.81 12.20 -8.12
C ASP A 26 6.57 11.49 -7.56
N GLU A 27 6.09 11.92 -6.39
CA GLU A 27 4.97 11.27 -5.69
C GLU A 27 3.68 11.27 -6.54
N ASP A 28 3.44 12.32 -7.31
CA ASP A 28 2.20 12.52 -8.09
C ASP A 28 2.30 12.05 -9.54
N ASP A 29 3.49 11.62 -9.98
CA ASP A 29 3.69 11.09 -11.33
C ASP A 29 2.83 9.86 -11.59
N TYR A 30 2.27 9.75 -12.79
CA TYR A 30 1.50 8.57 -13.18
C TYR A 30 2.37 7.30 -13.19
N GLU A 31 3.58 7.43 -13.71
CA GLU A 31 4.58 6.38 -13.82
C GLU A 31 5.94 6.91 -13.37
N TRP A 32 6.72 6.05 -12.74
CA TRP A 32 8.13 6.26 -12.51
C TRP A 32 8.94 5.61 -13.63
N GLN A 33 10.13 6.15 -13.86
CA GLN A 33 11.13 5.54 -14.70
C GLN A 33 12.01 4.60 -13.86
N LYS A 34 12.27 3.41 -14.38
CA LYS A 34 13.20 2.44 -13.79
C LYS A 34 14.38 2.21 -14.70
N ILE A 35 15.59 2.44 -14.20
CA ILE A 35 16.85 2.26 -14.90
C ILE A 35 17.60 1.07 -14.30
N LYS A 36 18.00 0.12 -15.15
CA LYS A 36 18.83 -1.02 -14.77
C LYS A 36 20.08 -1.06 -15.64
N ILE A 37 21.25 -1.14 -15.00
CA ILE A 37 22.54 -1.34 -15.66
C ILE A 37 22.95 -2.80 -15.45
N THR A 38 23.31 -3.51 -16.52
CA THR A 38 23.82 -4.89 -16.44
C THR A 38 25.31 -4.91 -16.11
N SER A 39 25.83 -6.07 -15.72
CA SER A 39 27.28 -6.27 -15.53
C SER A 39 28.11 -5.99 -16.79
N SER A 40 27.50 -6.14 -17.98
CA SER A 40 28.12 -5.80 -19.27
C SER A 40 28.03 -4.31 -19.64
N GLY A 41 27.48 -3.46 -18.76
CA GLY A 41 27.34 -2.02 -18.99
C GLY A 41 26.12 -1.60 -19.81
N ASN A 42 25.24 -2.52 -20.20
CA ASN A 42 24.04 -2.18 -20.96
C ASN A 42 22.99 -1.52 -20.06
N MET A 43 22.47 -0.38 -20.50
CA MET A 43 21.42 0.37 -19.81
C MET A 43 20.04 0.00 -20.37
N TYR A 44 19.11 -0.35 -19.49
CA TYR A 44 17.72 -0.62 -19.82
C TYR A 44 16.80 0.30 -19.02
N THR A 45 15.90 0.97 -19.73
CA THR A 45 14.93 1.91 -19.15
C THR A 45 13.52 1.39 -19.38
N LYS A 46 12.68 1.44 -18.33
CA LYS A 46 11.28 1.02 -18.40
C LYS A 46 10.41 1.92 -17.55
N GLN A 47 9.25 2.30 -18.07
CA GLN A 47 8.19 2.94 -17.29
C GLN A 47 7.48 1.90 -16.41
N VAL A 48 7.30 2.23 -15.14
CA VAL A 48 6.57 1.43 -14.16
C VAL A 48 5.50 2.29 -13.50
N LYS A 49 4.34 1.71 -13.20
CA LYS A 49 3.29 2.44 -12.48
C LYS A 49 3.82 2.92 -11.14
N ASN A 50 3.50 4.17 -10.79
CA ASN A 50 3.82 4.72 -9.49
C ASN A 50 3.04 3.96 -8.40
N PRO A 51 3.70 3.23 -7.49
CA PRO A 51 3.02 2.43 -6.48
C PRO A 51 2.24 3.28 -5.48
N ILE A 52 2.65 4.53 -5.23
CA ILE A 52 1.92 5.45 -4.34
C ILE A 52 0.58 5.81 -4.95
N ARG A 53 0.53 6.09 -6.27
CA ARG A 53 -0.76 6.33 -6.95
C ARG A 53 -1.64 5.10 -7.00
N GLN A 54 -1.06 3.91 -7.22
CA GLN A 54 -1.81 2.66 -7.17
C GLN A 54 -2.43 2.47 -5.78
N LEU A 55 -1.65 2.70 -4.73
CA LEU A 55 -2.09 2.62 -3.34
C LEU A 55 -3.19 3.63 -3.00
N LYS A 56 -3.04 4.92 -3.37
CA LYS A 56 -4.05 5.96 -3.14
C LYS A 56 -5.42 5.53 -3.71
N ARG A 57 -5.43 4.94 -4.91
CA ARG A 57 -6.66 4.38 -5.50
C ARG A 57 -7.22 3.20 -4.71
N GLN A 58 -6.39 2.25 -4.27
CA GLN A 58 -6.84 1.10 -3.48
C GLN A 58 -7.44 1.54 -2.13
N VAL A 59 -6.79 2.47 -1.44
CA VAL A 59 -7.30 3.06 -0.18
C VAL A 59 -8.67 3.69 -0.39
N TYR A 60 -8.81 4.52 -1.44
CA TYR A 60 -10.09 5.15 -1.77
C TYR A 60 -11.21 4.11 -2.01
N LEU A 61 -10.94 3.10 -2.84
CA LEU A 61 -11.92 2.07 -3.17
C LEU A 61 -12.33 1.25 -1.96
N LEU A 62 -11.37 0.85 -1.12
CA LEU A 62 -11.65 0.07 0.08
C LEU A 62 -12.42 0.89 1.12
N ALA A 63 -12.03 2.14 1.35
CA ALA A 63 -12.76 3.03 2.26
C ALA A 63 -14.22 3.22 1.80
N HIS A 64 -14.43 3.44 0.50
CA HIS A 64 -15.76 3.56 -0.07
C HIS A 64 -16.57 2.26 0.04
N TYR A 65 -15.95 1.12 -0.24
CA TYR A 65 -16.60 -0.19 -0.14
C TYR A 65 -17.08 -0.51 1.29
N LEU A 66 -16.24 -0.23 2.30
CA LEU A 66 -16.61 -0.40 3.70
C LEU A 66 -17.75 0.56 4.10
N GLN A 67 -17.72 1.80 3.60
CA GLN A 67 -18.78 2.78 3.83
C GLN A 67 -20.13 2.31 3.25
N CYS A 68 -20.14 1.72 2.05
CA CYS A 68 -21.34 1.14 1.44
C CYS A 68 -21.95 0.03 2.31
N HIS A 69 -21.12 -0.71 3.03
CA HIS A 69 -21.53 -1.72 4.01
C HIS A 69 -21.81 -1.15 5.41
N ARG A 70 -21.88 0.18 5.55
CA ARG A 70 -22.11 0.91 6.82
C ARG A 70 -21.05 0.66 7.90
N ILE A 71 -19.84 0.25 7.50
CA ILE A 71 -18.71 0.04 8.41
C ILE A 71 -17.82 1.28 8.37
N LYS A 72 -17.76 2.01 9.49
CA LYS A 72 -16.84 3.16 9.66
C LYS A 72 -15.49 2.66 10.17
N ALA A 73 -14.54 2.45 9.26
CA ALA A 73 -13.17 2.07 9.58
C ALA A 73 -12.17 3.09 9.03
N TRP A 74 -11.09 3.33 9.76
CA TRP A 74 -9.92 4.01 9.21
C TRP A 74 -9.23 3.09 8.21
N VAL A 75 -8.97 3.58 7.01
CA VAL A 75 -8.25 2.84 5.97
C VAL A 75 -6.97 3.58 5.64
N GLU A 76 -5.85 2.90 5.77
CA GLU A 76 -4.53 3.49 5.58
C GLU A 76 -3.67 2.62 4.68
N GLY A 77 -2.90 3.26 3.81
CA GLY A 77 -2.05 2.59 2.85
C GLY A 77 -0.57 2.89 3.07
N ARG A 78 0.28 1.90 2.79
CA ARG A 78 1.73 2.03 2.72
C ARG A 78 2.31 1.25 1.55
N VAL A 79 3.43 1.74 1.02
CA VAL A 79 4.21 1.11 -0.05
C VAL A 79 5.50 0.56 0.55
N ILE A 80 5.84 -0.67 0.18
CA ILE A 80 7.12 -1.31 0.50
C ILE A 80 7.86 -1.57 -0.81
N LEU A 81 9.05 -0.98 -0.96
CA LEU A 81 9.95 -1.27 -2.07
C LEU A 81 11.05 -2.20 -1.56
N LEU A 82 11.08 -3.47 -1.98
CA LEU A 82 12.00 -4.46 -1.39
C LEU A 82 13.49 -4.12 -1.51
N HIS A 83 13.85 -3.23 -2.44
CA HIS A 83 15.21 -2.74 -2.65
C HIS A 83 15.50 -1.40 -1.96
N GLN A 84 14.57 -0.85 -1.16
CA GLN A 84 14.69 0.44 -0.45
C GLN A 84 15.18 1.59 -1.35
N ASN A 85 14.75 1.59 -2.62
CA ASN A 85 15.22 2.46 -3.69
C ASN A 85 14.17 3.51 -4.09
N SER A 86 13.40 4.00 -3.13
CA SER A 86 12.38 5.01 -3.41
C SER A 86 13.01 6.24 -4.04
N PRO A 87 12.44 6.78 -5.14
CA PRO A 87 12.91 8.05 -5.70
C PRO A 87 12.46 9.26 -4.87
N VAL A 88 11.51 9.05 -3.94
CA VAL A 88 10.89 10.10 -3.13
C VAL A 88 10.96 9.79 -1.64
N ASP A 89 11.08 10.83 -0.83
CA ASP A 89 10.83 10.78 0.62
C ASP A 89 9.35 11.11 0.86
N SER A 90 8.57 10.10 1.24
CA SER A 90 7.11 10.22 1.36
C SER A 90 6.62 9.41 2.56
N GLY A 91 5.63 9.95 3.28
CA GLY A 91 4.98 9.24 4.38
C GLY A 91 4.24 7.96 3.96
N TYR A 92 4.03 7.75 2.66
CA TYR A 92 3.50 6.50 2.12
C TYR A 92 4.53 5.38 2.04
N ILE A 93 5.83 5.69 2.07
CA ILE A 93 6.92 4.71 1.92
C ILE A 93 7.35 4.17 3.28
N ILE A 94 7.49 2.85 3.37
CA ILE A 94 8.08 2.18 4.53
C ILE A 94 9.59 2.07 4.32
N SER A 95 10.35 2.70 5.21
CA SER A 95 11.80 2.72 5.15
C SER A 95 12.44 1.77 6.16
N SER A 96 11.67 1.31 7.15
CA SER A 96 12.12 0.45 8.25
C SER A 96 10.98 -0.40 8.85
N LEU A 97 11.34 -1.45 9.61
CA LEU A 97 10.38 -2.23 10.39
C LEU A 97 9.60 -1.37 11.40
N SER A 98 10.27 -0.37 11.99
CA SER A 98 9.65 0.57 12.92
C SER A 98 8.53 1.38 12.25
N ASP A 99 8.65 1.67 10.95
CA ASP A 99 7.60 2.35 10.21
C ASP A 99 6.35 1.46 10.02
N ILE A 100 6.53 0.14 9.87
CA ILE A 100 5.41 -0.81 9.83
C ILE A 100 4.70 -0.84 11.18
N HIS A 101 5.46 -0.99 12.27
CA HIS A 101 4.89 -0.99 13.61
C HIS A 101 4.15 0.32 13.89
N ARG A 102 4.73 1.46 13.51
CA ARG A 102 4.07 2.77 13.63
C ARG A 102 2.81 2.83 12.78
N ALA A 103 2.84 2.41 11.51
CA ALA A 103 1.69 2.45 10.63
C ALA A 103 0.50 1.68 11.19
N ILE A 104 0.68 0.44 11.66
CA ILE A 104 -0.44 -0.40 12.12
C ILE A 104 -0.94 -0.07 13.54
N HIS A 105 -0.17 0.69 14.33
CA HIS A 105 -0.53 1.10 15.70
C HIS A 105 -0.90 2.57 15.83
N THR A 106 -0.72 3.37 14.78
CA THR A 106 -1.18 4.77 14.79
C THR A 106 -2.69 4.73 14.91
N LYS A 107 -3.20 5.29 16.01
CA LYS A 107 -4.64 5.36 16.26
C LYS A 107 -5.28 6.19 15.14
N GLY A 108 -6.06 5.54 14.28
CA GLY A 108 -7.15 6.23 13.61
C GLY A 108 -8.16 6.71 14.67
N ASN A 109 -8.93 7.75 14.36
CA ASN A 109 -9.93 8.30 15.31
C ASN A 109 -11.06 7.33 15.71
N ASN A 110 -11.08 6.09 15.21
CA ASN A 110 -12.13 5.10 15.45
C ASN A 110 -11.52 3.75 15.90
N HIS A 111 -11.88 3.30 17.10
CA HIS A 111 -11.53 1.97 17.58
C HIS A 111 -12.54 0.95 17.04
N LEU A 112 -12.07 -0.05 16.30
CA LEU A 112 -12.94 -1.12 15.80
C LEU A 112 -13.24 -2.13 16.90
N HIS A 113 -14.52 -2.41 17.10
CA HIS A 113 -14.96 -3.49 17.98
C HIS A 113 -14.68 -4.87 17.34
N PRO A 114 -14.47 -5.94 18.15
CA PRO A 114 -14.23 -7.28 17.62
C PRO A 114 -15.24 -7.74 16.56
N LYS A 115 -16.53 -7.47 16.77
CA LYS A 115 -17.59 -7.78 15.79
C LYS A 115 -17.40 -7.05 14.45
N GLN A 116 -16.92 -5.80 14.47
CA GLN A 116 -16.66 -5.05 13.24
C GLN A 116 -15.42 -5.59 12.52
N ILE A 117 -14.40 -6.02 13.27
CA ILE A 117 -13.21 -6.68 12.70
C ILE A 117 -13.62 -7.97 11.99
N GLU A 118 -14.41 -8.82 12.64
CA GLU A 118 -14.94 -10.05 12.05
C GLU A 118 -15.77 -9.76 10.78
N GLN A 119 -16.67 -8.79 10.83
CA GLN A 119 -17.46 -8.36 9.67
C GLN A 119 -16.58 -7.93 8.49
N ILE A 120 -15.54 -7.12 8.75
CA ILE A 120 -14.59 -6.69 7.70
C ILE A 120 -13.86 -7.90 7.12
N ILE A 121 -13.35 -8.81 7.96
CA ILE A 121 -12.62 -10.00 7.50
C ILE A 121 -13.52 -10.87 6.62
N THR A 122 -14.76 -11.12 7.03
CA THR A 122 -15.72 -11.91 6.25
C THR A 122 -16.03 -11.26 4.91
N LEU A 123 -16.30 -9.95 4.87
CA LEU A 123 -16.58 -9.22 3.63
C LEU A 123 -15.41 -9.32 2.64
N LEU A 124 -14.18 -9.08 3.11
CA LEU A 124 -12.99 -9.09 2.26
C LEU A 124 -12.64 -10.50 1.74
N GLN A 125 -12.97 -11.55 2.49
CA GLN A 125 -12.74 -12.95 2.07
C GLN A 125 -13.77 -13.44 1.04
N GLN A 126 -15.03 -13.00 1.14
CA GLN A 126 -16.09 -13.42 0.23
C GLN A 126 -15.85 -12.91 -1.21
N ASP A 127 -15.41 -11.66 -1.36
CA ASP A 127 -15.14 -11.07 -2.67
C ASP A 127 -13.82 -11.56 -3.29
N GLY A 128 -12.84 -11.93 -2.46
CA GLY A 128 -11.56 -12.50 -2.93
C GLY A 128 -11.70 -13.88 -3.59
N ASN A 129 -12.78 -14.62 -3.30
CA ASN A 129 -13.05 -15.95 -3.86
C ASN A 129 -13.91 -15.93 -5.14
N GLN A 130 -14.32 -14.75 -5.62
CA GLN A 130 -15.12 -14.59 -6.85
C GLN A 130 -14.32 -14.02 -8.03
N SER A 131 -13.00 -13.85 -7.89
CA SER A 131 -12.10 -13.29 -8.91
C SER A 131 -11.10 -14.30 -9.46
#